data_AF-A0A7Z8RIX9-F1
#
_entry.id   AF-A0A7Z8RIX9-F1
#
_cell.length_a   1.000
_cell.length_b   1.000
_cell.length_c   1.000
_cell.angle_alpha   90.00
_cell.angle_beta   90.00
_cell.angle_gamma   90.00
#
_symmetry.space_group_name_H-M   'P 1'
#
loop_
_entity.id
_entity.type
_entity.pdbx_description
1 polymer ?
#
loop_
_entity_poly.entity_id
_entity_poly.type
_entity_poly.pdbx_seq_one_letter_code
_entity_poly.pdbx_strand_id
1 'polypeptide(L)' 'LTHKTWDGSGRDKTAHYSTVIPLPPNSKNIKIVARECTGLAWEWWRTIINEQNVPLTNEIKVSIGGTTLYPTASISH' A
#
# COMPACT_ATOMS: atom_id res chain seq x y z
N LEU A 1 2.38 0.33 -23.47
CA LEU A 1 2.26 0.09 -22.01
C LEU A 1 0.97 0.75 -21.54
N THR A 2 0.09 0.00 -20.88
CA THR A 2 -1.18 0.56 -20.38
C THR A 2 -1.04 0.75 -18.88
N HIS A 3 -1.07 1.99 -18.42
CA HIS A 3 -1.03 2.30 -16.99
C HIS A 3 -2.36 1.92 -16.32
N LYS A 4 -2.28 1.35 -15.12
CA LYS A 4 -3.43 0.92 -14.32
C LYS A 4 -3.24 1.36 -12.87
N THR A 5 -4.35 1.68 -12.22
CA THR A 5 -4.40 2.08 -10.80
C THR A 5 -5.54 1.33 -10.13
N TRP A 6 -5.43 1.10 -8.82
CA TRP A 6 -6.55 0.59 -8.04
C TRP A 6 -7.57 1.71 -7.75
N ASP A 7 -8.86 1.44 -7.91
CA ASP A 7 -9.95 2.42 -7.73
C ASP A 7 -10.06 2.97 -6.29
N GLY A 8 -9.53 2.23 -5.31
CA GLY A 8 -9.46 2.65 -3.91
C GLY A 8 -8.24 3.54 -3.57
N SER A 9 -7.36 3.80 -4.53
CA SER A 9 -6.17 4.65 -4.33
C SER A 9 -6.57 6.06 -3.89
N GLY A 10 -5.84 6.60 -2.90
CA GLY A 10 -6.06 7.97 -2.41
C GLY A 10 -7.31 8.18 -1.54
N ARG A 11 -7.96 7.09 -1.09
CA ARG A 11 -9.11 7.14 -0.18
C ARG A 11 -8.71 6.73 1.24
N ASP A 12 -9.32 7.36 2.22
CA ASP A 12 -9.11 7.03 3.63
C ASP A 12 -9.61 5.61 3.97
N LYS A 13 -8.87 4.92 4.84
CA LYS A 13 -9.15 3.58 5.33
C LYS A 13 -8.87 3.52 6.82
N THR A 14 -9.76 2.89 7.59
CA THR A 14 -9.65 2.75 9.05
C THR A 14 -9.45 1.28 9.43
N ALA A 15 -8.86 1.03 10.60
CA ALA A 15 -8.77 -0.33 11.12
C ALA A 15 -10.16 -0.86 11.55
N HIS A 16 -10.54 -2.11 11.26
CA HIS A 16 -9.85 -3.08 10.41
C HIS A 16 -10.35 -2.97 8.95
N TYR A 17 -9.45 -3.01 7.98
CA TYR A 17 -9.77 -2.98 6.55
C TYR A 17 -8.97 -4.06 5.80
N SER A 18 -9.62 -4.74 4.86
CA SER A 18 -8.99 -5.72 3.98
C SER A 18 -9.61 -5.63 2.59
N THR A 19 -8.80 -5.88 1.56
CA THR A 19 -9.22 -5.90 0.16
C THR A 19 -8.28 -6.77 -0.65
N VAL A 20 -8.76 -7.28 -1.78
CA VAL A 20 -7.95 -7.97 -2.78
C VAL A 20 -7.93 -7.14 -4.06
N ILE A 21 -6.76 -7.00 -4.66
CA ILE A 21 -6.58 -6.28 -5.92
C ILE A 21 -6.09 -7.30 -6.96
N PRO A 22 -6.95 -7.77 -7.87
CA PRO A 22 -6.53 -8.76 -8.86
C PRO A 22 -5.60 -8.11 -9.89
N LEU A 23 -4.45 -8.75 -10.15
CA LEU A 23 -3.48 -8.33 -11.13
C LEU A 23 -3.48 -9.30 -12.32
N PRO A 24 -3.58 -8.81 -13.57
CA PRO A 24 -3.42 -9.65 -14.75
C PRO A 24 -2.00 -10.26 -14.84
N PRO A 25 -1.83 -11.43 -15.50
CA PRO A 25 -0.53 -12.11 -15.61
C PRO A 25 0.58 -11.30 -16.34
N ASN A 26 0.20 -10.29 -17.12
CA ASN A 26 1.13 -9.41 -17.83
C ASN A 26 1.47 -8.12 -17.07
N SER A 27 1.13 -8.04 -15.77
CA SER A 27 1.41 -6.88 -14.92
C SER A 27 2.92 -6.69 -14.72
N LYS A 28 3.39 -5.46 -14.87
CA LYS A 28 4.79 -5.07 -14.70
C LYS A 28 4.86 -3.75 -13.95
N ASN A 29 6.03 -3.44 -13.36
CA ASN A 29 6.29 -2.21 -12.60
C ASN A 29 5.27 -2.00 -11.47
N ILE A 30 4.98 -3.05 -10.71
CA ILE A 30 4.04 -3.00 -9.59
C ILE A 30 4.64 -2.10 -8.51
N LYS A 31 3.89 -1.07 -8.12
CA LYS A 31 4.25 -0.13 -7.06
C LYS A 31 3.18 -0.13 -5.98
N ILE A 32 3.59 -0.30 -4.73
CA ILE A 32 2.69 -0.35 -3.57
C ILE A 32 3.09 0.79 -2.64
N VAL A 33 2.13 1.66 -2.33
CA VAL A 33 2.32 2.79 -1.43
C VAL A 33 1.23 2.79 -0.37
N ALA A 34 1.63 2.91 0.89
CA ALA A 34 0.73 3.11 2.01
C ALA A 34 1.19 4.32 2.82
N ARG A 35 0.26 5.18 3.19
CA ARG A 35 0.50 6.39 3.99
C ARG A 35 -0.46 6.44 5.15
N GLU A 36 0.01 6.93 6.29
CA GLU A 36 -0.81 7.23 7.46
C GLU A 36 -1.02 8.73 7.58
N CYS A 37 -2.24 9.13 7.94
CA CYS A 37 -2.58 10.50 8.28
C CYS A 37 -2.23 10.74 9.75
N THR A 38 -1.12 11.45 10.02
CA THR A 38 -0.64 11.66 11.40
C THR A 38 -1.36 12.82 12.10
N GLY A 39 -2.01 13.70 11.32
CA GLY A 39 -2.61 14.94 11.84
C GLY A 39 -1.61 16.00 12.32
N LEU A 40 -0.30 15.82 12.09
CA LEU A 40 0.74 16.78 12.47
C LEU A 40 0.97 17.81 11.37
N ALA A 41 0.97 19.11 11.73
CA ALA A 41 1.13 20.25 10.80
C ALA A 41 2.33 20.10 9.85
N TRP A 42 3.43 19.53 10.33
CA TRP A 42 4.67 19.37 9.59
C TRP A 42 4.84 18.00 8.92
N GLU A 43 3.95 17.04 9.16
CA GLU A 43 4.04 15.69 8.59
C GLU A 43 2.66 15.05 8.41
N TRP A 44 1.72 15.78 7.81
CA TRP A 44 0.30 15.38 7.75
C TRP A 44 0.08 13.98 7.16
N TRP A 45 0.96 13.55 6.25
CA TRP A 45 1.00 12.19 5.70
C TRP A 45 2.40 11.59 5.83
N ARG A 46 2.53 10.53 6.63
CA ARG A 46 3.76 9.73 6.72
C ARG A 46 3.68 8.52 5.81
N THR A 47 4.72 8.26 5.03
CA THR A 47 4.78 7.06 4.17
C THR A 47 5.27 5.87 4.99
N ILE A 48 4.46 4.82 5.08
CA ILE A 48 4.78 3.58 5.80
C ILE A 48 5.34 2.53 4.83
N ILE A 49 4.80 2.50 3.59
CA ILE A 49 5.27 1.62 2.52
C ILE A 49 5.48 2.44 1.26
N ASN A 50 6.61 2.22 0.57
CA ASN A 50 6.87 2.75 -0.77
C ASN A 50 7.74 1.75 -1.54
N GLU A 51 7.15 0.60 -1.85
CA GLU A 51 7.86 -0.47 -2.57
C GLU A 51 7.66 -0.32 -4.07
N GLN A 52 8.74 -0.44 -4.82
CA GLN A 52 8.75 -0.27 -6.28
C GLN A 52 9.26 -1.53 -6.94
N ASN A 53 8.74 -1.82 -8.14
CA ASN A 53 9.11 -3.03 -8.91
C ASN A 53 8.88 -4.32 -8.12
N VAL A 54 7.77 -4.40 -7.39
CA VAL A 54 7.37 -5.62 -6.67
C VAL A 54 7.24 -6.76 -7.69
N PRO A 55 7.84 -7.94 -7.44
CA PRO A 55 7.72 -9.07 -8.34
C PRO A 55 6.26 -9.56 -8.39
N LEU A 56 5.78 -9.89 -9.58
CA LEU A 56 4.47 -10.53 -9.74
C LEU A 56 4.58 -11.99 -9.29
N THR A 57 4.07 -12.30 -8.09
CA THR A 57 3.92 -13.66 -7.57
C THR A 57 2.44 -14.05 -7.49
N ASN A 58 2.16 -15.29 -7.08
CA ASN A 58 0.79 -15.76 -6.89
C ASN A 58 0.02 -14.93 -5.86
N GLU A 59 0.71 -14.45 -4.83
CA GLU A 59 0.11 -13.67 -3.76
C GLU A 59 1.11 -12.66 -3.20
N ILE A 60 0.77 -11.38 -3.27
CA ILE A 60 1.54 -10.31 -2.65
C ILE A 60 0.76 -9.87 -1.40
N LYS A 61 1.19 -10.31 -0.22
CA LYS A 61 0.56 -9.93 1.05
C LYS A 61 1.20 -8.65 1.56
N VAL A 62 0.36 -7.64 1.73
CA VAL A 62 0.76 -6.34 2.28
C VAL A 62 -0.02 -6.15 3.57
N SER A 63 0.70 -5.99 4.69
CA SER A 63 0.10 -5.72 5.99
C SER A 63 0.64 -4.42 6.54
N ILE A 64 -0.24 -3.61 7.12
CA ILE A 64 0.11 -2.39 7.86
C ILE A 64 -0.54 -2.46 9.25
N GLY A 65 0.11 -1.89 10.26
CA GLY A 65 -0.37 -1.88 11.62
C GLY A 65 0.42 -0.92 12.52
N GLY A 66 0.47 -1.24 13.80
CA GLY A 66 1.16 -0.41 14.80
C GLY A 66 0.33 0.78 15.25
N THR A 67 1.01 1.86 15.63
CA THR A 67 0.41 3.11 16.11
C THR A 67 0.98 4.28 15.33
N THR A 68 0.39 5.47 15.42
CA THR A 68 0.91 6.66 14.74
C THR A 68 2.34 7.04 15.13
N LEU A 69 2.76 6.72 16.35
CA LEU A 69 4.14 6.92 16.78
C LEU A 69 5.08 5.82 16.26
N TYR A 70 4.59 4.58 16.21
CA TYR A 70 5.35 3.40 15.79
C TYR A 70 4.52 2.56 14.80
N PRO A 71 4.42 2.99 13.53
CA PRO A 71 3.70 2.22 12.52
C PRO A 71 4.52 1.00 12.12
N THR A 72 3.84 -0.07 11.73
CA THR A 72 4.47 -1.29 11.22
C THR A 72 3.96 -1.60 9.82
N ALA A 73 4.82 -2.20 9.01
CA ALA A 73 4.48 -2.68 7.69
C ALA A 73 5.28 -3.92 7.33
N SER A 74 4.65 -4.81 6.56
CA SER A 74 5.32 -5.96 5.96
C SER A 74 4.79 -6.24 4.56
N ILE A 75 5.69 -6.71 3.70
CA ILE A 75 5.36 -7.23 2.37
C ILE A 75 5.98 -8.61 2.27
N SER A 76 5.18 -9.61 1.93
CA SER A 76 5.65 -10.97 1.65
C SER A 76 5.06 -11.47 0.34
N HIS A 77 5.81 -12.28 -0.40
CA HIS A 77 5.48 -12.74 -1.75
C HIS A 77 5.85 -14.21 -1.97
#